data_AF-A0A4Q4ZBR1-F1
#
_entry.id   AF-A0A4Q4ZBR1-F1
#
_cell.length_a   1.000
_cell.length_b   1.000
_cell.length_c   1.000
_cell.angle_alpha   90.00
_cell.angle_beta   90.00
_cell.angle_gamma   90.00
#
_symmetry.space_group_name_H-M   'P 1'
#
loop_
_entity.id
_entity.type
_entity.pdbx_description
1 polymer ?
#
loop_
_entity_poly.entity_id
_entity_poly.type
_entity_poly.pdbx_seq_one_letter_code
_entity_poly.pdbx_strand_id
1 'polypeptide(L)'
;MASFVDLSKNYSLFSIPVAVVLGLLPVSYGRGIAIRKGLYDNHDPRGYQEKIKNAQNIDKLTKSRLLRCEAASANAQETLPLFMGSVLAANAAGVPAPTVNGFAAAYLASRAAYNFVYVFLQDDPRFARLRSNVWFAGVGCWMTLFVKAGLRYLEVSSPGGP
;
A
#
# COMPACT_ATOMS: atom_id res chain seq x y z
N MET A 1 14.85 -7.67 -27.49
CA MET A 1 14.83 -8.25 -26.13
C MET A 1 13.39 -8.63 -25.82
N ALA A 2 13.05 -9.91 -25.79
CA ALA A 2 11.71 -10.33 -25.38
C ALA A 2 11.53 -9.94 -23.91
N SER A 3 10.49 -9.15 -23.61
CA SER A 3 10.13 -8.86 -22.22
C SER A 3 9.70 -10.17 -21.56
N PHE A 4 10.32 -10.53 -20.43
CA PHE A 4 9.92 -11.70 -19.63
C PHE A 4 8.50 -11.59 -19.07
N VAL A 5 7.89 -10.40 -19.14
CA VAL A 5 6.50 -10.12 -18.75
C VAL A 5 5.78 -9.48 -19.92
N ASP A 6 4.79 -10.19 -20.46
CA ASP A 6 3.90 -9.68 -21.52
C ASP A 6 2.79 -8.81 -20.90
N LEU A 7 3.04 -7.51 -20.80
CA LEU A 7 2.12 -6.53 -20.22
C LEU A 7 0.81 -6.33 -21.01
N SER A 8 0.66 -6.94 -22.18
CA SER A 8 -0.62 -6.98 -22.89
C SER A 8 -1.66 -7.86 -22.18
N LYS A 9 -1.19 -8.85 -21.41
CA LYS A 9 -2.05 -9.71 -20.58
C LYS A 9 -2.43 -9.00 -19.29
N ASN A 10 -3.62 -9.28 -18.78
CA ASN A 10 -4.11 -8.64 -17.57
C ASN A 10 -3.57 -9.34 -16.30
N TYR A 11 -2.60 -8.71 -15.63
CA TYR A 11 -2.07 -9.18 -14.34
C TYR A 11 -2.59 -8.36 -13.17
N SER A 12 -3.41 -7.35 -13.44
CA SER A 12 -3.81 -6.35 -12.45
C SER A 12 -4.50 -6.97 -11.23
N LEU A 13 -5.23 -8.07 -11.37
CA LEU A 13 -5.86 -8.76 -10.23
C LEU A 13 -4.84 -9.38 -9.26
N PHE A 14 -3.67 -9.83 -9.74
CA PHE A 14 -2.60 -10.31 -8.87
C PHE A 14 -1.95 -9.19 -8.06
N SER A 15 -2.12 -7.93 -8.46
CA SER A 15 -1.64 -6.81 -7.66
C SER A 15 -2.37 -6.68 -6.32
N ILE A 16 -3.61 -7.17 -6.21
CA ILE A 16 -4.42 -7.10 -4.98
C ILE A 16 -3.79 -7.92 -3.84
N PRO A 17 -3.53 -9.23 -3.96
CA PRO A 17 -2.87 -9.98 -2.90
C PRO A 17 -1.45 -9.46 -2.62
N VAL A 18 -0.72 -8.95 -3.63
CA VAL A 18 0.57 -8.31 -3.42
C VAL A 18 0.43 -7.05 -2.55
N ALA A 19 -0.58 -6.21 -2.80
CA ALA A 19 -0.87 -5.02 -1.99
C ALA A 19 -1.22 -5.39 -0.54
N VAL A 20 -2.00 -6.47 -0.33
CA VAL A 20 -2.29 -7.01 1.00
C VAL A 20 -1.01 -7.38 1.72
N VAL A 21 -0.14 -8.17 1.07
CA VAL A 21 1.15 -8.58 1.64
C VAL A 21 2.00 -7.35 1.97
N LEU A 22 2.16 -6.41 1.04
CA LEU A 22 2.90 -5.17 1.29
C LEU A 22 2.33 -4.36 2.45
N GLY A 23 1.01 -4.35 2.64
CA GLY A 23 0.37 -3.70 3.79
C GLY A 23 0.67 -4.39 5.13
N LEU A 24 0.83 -5.72 5.12
CA LEU A 24 1.11 -6.53 6.32
C LEU A 24 2.61 -6.62 6.67
N LEU A 25 3.51 -6.33 5.72
CA LEU A 25 4.95 -6.41 5.96
C LEU A 25 5.45 -5.55 7.14
N PRO A 26 5.07 -4.25 7.28
CA PRO A 26 5.56 -3.43 8.38
C PRO A 26 5.19 -4.02 9.74
N VAL A 27 3.92 -4.41 9.92
CA VAL A 27 3.45 -4.96 11.19
C VAL A 27 4.07 -6.33 11.48
N SER A 28 4.29 -7.17 10.47
CA SER A 28 4.97 -8.46 10.63
C SER A 28 6.42 -8.29 11.10
N TYR A 29 7.13 -7.33 10.51
CA TYR A 29 8.48 -6.95 10.93
C TYR A 29 8.51 -6.39 12.37
N GLY A 30 7.65 -5.43 12.68
CA GLY A 30 7.59 -4.80 14.00
C GLY A 30 7.21 -5.78 15.10
N ARG A 31 6.19 -6.61 14.87
CA ARG A 31 5.77 -7.64 15.84
C ARG A 31 6.82 -8.72 16.03
N GLY A 32 7.54 -9.12 14.98
CA GLY A 32 8.67 -10.04 15.11
C GLY A 32 9.75 -9.52 16.07
N ILE A 33 10.07 -8.22 16.01
CA ILE A 33 10.99 -7.59 16.96
C ILE A 33 10.38 -7.54 18.37
N ALA A 34 9.10 -7.15 18.49
CA ALA A 34 8.44 -7.02 19.78
C ALA A 34 8.31 -8.36 20.51
N ILE A 35 7.99 -9.45 19.79
CA ILE A 35 7.93 -10.81 20.35
C ILE A 35 9.28 -11.19 20.97
N ARG A 36 10.39 -10.98 20.24
CA ARG A 36 11.76 -11.26 20.74
C ARG A 36 12.14 -10.44 21.98
N LYS A 37 11.45 -9.32 22.21
CA LYS A 37 11.66 -8.42 23.35
C LYS A 37 10.61 -8.58 24.46
N GLY A 38 9.71 -9.57 24.37
CA GLY A 38 8.63 -9.78 25.34
C GLY A 38 7.56 -8.69 25.34
N LEU A 39 7.48 -7.89 24.27
CA LEU A 39 6.61 -6.72 24.17
C LEU A 39 5.31 -6.97 23.41
N TYR A 40 5.09 -8.19 22.93
CA TYR A 40 3.85 -8.58 22.26
C TYR A 40 3.07 -9.57 23.14
N ASP A 41 1.77 -9.35 23.29
CA ASP A 41 0.86 -10.24 24.01
C ASP A 41 -0.22 -10.71 23.04
N ASN A 42 -0.36 -12.03 22.87
CA ASN A 42 -1.37 -12.62 22.00
C ASN A 42 -2.77 -12.60 22.63
N HIS A 43 -2.89 -12.47 23.95
CA HIS A 43 -4.17 -12.34 24.65
C HIS A 43 -4.73 -10.91 24.54
N ASP A 44 -3.87 -9.91 24.39
CA ASP A 44 -4.25 -8.52 24.12
C ASP A 44 -3.46 -7.93 22.93
N PRO A 45 -3.81 -8.31 21.70
CA PRO A 45 -3.14 -7.80 20.50
C PRO A 45 -3.43 -6.31 20.25
N ARG A 46 -4.50 -5.76 20.83
CA ARG A 46 -4.91 -4.35 20.65
C ARG A 46 -4.15 -3.42 21.61
N GLY A 47 -3.79 -3.88 22.80
CA GLY A 47 -2.93 -3.16 23.74
C GLY A 47 -1.48 -3.02 23.28
N TYR A 48 -1.08 -3.64 22.16
CA TYR A 48 0.29 -3.62 21.66
C TYR A 48 0.90 -2.20 21.56
N GLN A 49 0.18 -1.24 20.97
CA GLN A 49 0.71 0.12 20.80
C GLN A 49 0.96 0.82 22.14
N GLU A 50 0.08 0.62 23.12
CA GLU A 50 0.22 1.17 24.46
C GLU A 50 1.40 0.51 25.19
N LYS A 51 1.53 -0.81 25.09
CA LYS A 51 2.65 -1.58 25.63
C LYS A 51 4.00 -1.08 25.09
N ILE A 52 4.08 -0.79 23.79
CA ILE A 52 5.28 -0.18 23.19
C ILE A 52 5.54 1.23 23.72
N LYS A 53 4.51 2.07 23.86
CA LYS A 53 4.68 3.44 24.41
C LYS A 53 5.22 3.43 25.84
N ASN A 54 4.75 2.48 26.67
CA ASN A 54 5.11 2.36 28.08
C ASN A 54 6.38 1.54 28.34
N ALA A 55 6.90 0.82 27.33
CA ALA A 55 8.11 0.01 27.47
C ALA A 55 9.33 0.84 27.87
N GLN A 56 9.98 0.47 28.98
CA GLN A 56 11.23 1.09 29.46
C GLN A 56 12.48 0.29 29.08
N ASN A 57 12.31 -0.96 28.64
CA ASN A 57 13.37 -1.90 28.28
C ASN A 57 13.84 -1.79 26.81
N ILE A 58 13.44 -0.74 26.09
CA ILE A 58 13.85 -0.48 24.71
C ILE A 58 14.24 0.98 24.52
N ASP A 59 15.19 1.20 23.62
CA ASP A 59 15.62 2.53 23.24
C ASP A 59 14.53 3.27 22.44
N LYS A 60 14.66 4.61 22.40
CA LYS A 60 13.69 5.51 21.75
C LYS A 60 13.55 5.23 20.26
N LEU A 61 14.64 4.86 19.57
CA LEU A 61 14.65 4.62 18.13
C LEU A 61 13.83 3.35 17.81
N THR A 62 14.10 2.25 18.52
CA THR A 62 13.31 1.02 18.40
C THR A 62 11.83 1.29 18.69
N LYS A 63 11.52 2.01 19.78
CA LYS A 63 10.14 2.37 20.14
C LYS A 63 9.44 3.12 19.01
N SER A 64 10.06 4.18 18.47
CA SER A 64 9.50 4.94 17.35
C SER A 64 9.32 4.08 16.11
N ARG A 65 10.27 3.20 15.78
CA ARG A 65 10.17 2.31 14.62
C ARG A 65 9.01 1.32 14.73
N LEU A 66 8.80 0.72 15.90
CA LEU A 66 7.68 -0.20 16.14
C LEU A 66 6.32 0.50 15.97
N LEU A 67 6.18 1.71 16.50
CA LEU A 67 4.97 2.51 16.33
C LEU A 67 4.73 2.90 14.86
N ARG A 68 5.80 3.22 14.12
CA ARG A 68 5.70 3.49 12.66
C ARG A 68 5.30 2.27 11.86
N CYS A 69 5.71 1.06 12.27
CA CYS A 69 5.28 -0.18 11.63
C CYS A 69 3.76 -0.37 11.71
N GLU A 70 3.18 -0.16 12.91
CA GLU A 70 1.72 -0.20 13.08
C GLU A 70 1.02 0.91 12.29
N ALA A 71 1.54 2.14 12.32
CA ALA A 71 0.97 3.26 11.56
C ALA A 71 1.03 3.03 10.03
N ALA A 72 2.13 2.47 9.51
CA ALA A 72 2.27 2.15 8.09
C ALA A 72 1.28 1.06 7.66
N SER A 73 1.11 0.02 8.49
CA SER A 73 0.13 -1.04 8.25
C SER A 73 -1.31 -0.50 8.28
N ALA A 74 -1.65 0.33 9.28
CA ALA A 74 -2.97 0.96 9.36
C ALA A 74 -3.27 1.79 8.10
N ASN A 75 -2.32 2.63 7.65
CA ASN A 75 -2.47 3.40 6.43
C ASN A 75 -2.66 2.54 5.17
N ALA A 76 -1.98 1.39 5.10
CA ALA A 76 -2.18 0.45 4.01
C ALA A 76 -3.62 -0.11 4.03
N GLN A 77 -4.14 -0.48 5.20
CA GLN A 77 -5.51 -0.98 5.34
C GLN A 77 -6.58 0.07 4.99
N GLU A 78 -6.36 1.35 5.31
CA GLU A 78 -7.27 2.44 4.95
C GLU A 78 -7.40 2.64 3.43
N THR A 79 -6.30 2.43 2.70
CA THR A 79 -6.22 2.72 1.27
C THR A 79 -6.35 1.48 0.39
N LEU A 80 -6.25 0.28 0.96
CA LEU A 80 -6.36 -0.98 0.25
C LEU A 80 -7.73 -1.18 -0.43
N PRO A 81 -8.88 -0.93 0.23
CA PRO A 81 -10.20 -1.04 -0.41
C PRO A 81 -10.35 -0.10 -1.61
N LEU A 82 -9.79 1.11 -1.54
CA LEU A 82 -9.81 2.08 -2.64
C LEU A 82 -9.00 1.57 -3.83
N PHE A 83 -7.81 1.04 -3.57
CA PHE A 83 -6.98 0.43 -4.61
C PHE A 83 -7.68 -0.78 -5.25
N MET A 84 -8.16 -1.72 -4.45
CA MET A 84 -8.88 -2.91 -4.90
C MET A 84 -10.09 -2.53 -5.75
N GLY A 85 -10.93 -1.63 -5.25
CA GLY A 85 -12.11 -1.13 -5.96
C GLY A 85 -11.75 -0.50 -7.30
N SER A 86 -10.66 0.27 -7.36
CA SER A 86 -10.23 0.92 -8.61
C SER A 86 -9.77 -0.07 -9.68
N VAL A 87 -9.03 -1.12 -9.27
CA VAL A 87 -8.58 -2.18 -10.18
C VAL A 87 -9.78 -2.97 -10.69
N LEU A 88 -10.68 -3.38 -9.79
CA LEU A 88 -11.88 -4.12 -10.17
C LEU A 88 -12.79 -3.31 -11.10
N ALA A 89 -13.02 -2.02 -10.78
CA ALA A 89 -13.83 -1.13 -11.60
C ALA A 89 -13.21 -0.89 -12.99
N ALA A 90 -11.91 -0.65 -13.08
CA ALA A 90 -11.23 -0.45 -14.36
C ALA A 90 -11.28 -1.71 -15.24
N ASN A 91 -11.13 -2.89 -14.64
CA ASN A 91 -11.30 -4.15 -15.36
C ASN A 91 -12.73 -4.37 -15.83
N ALA A 92 -13.72 -4.15 -14.95
CA ALA A 92 -15.14 -4.31 -15.27
C ALA A 92 -15.60 -3.34 -16.37
N ALA A 93 -15.04 -2.13 -16.41
CA ALA A 93 -15.31 -1.16 -17.47
C ALA A 93 -14.60 -1.49 -18.80
N GLY A 94 -13.65 -2.43 -18.82
CA GLY A 94 -12.88 -2.76 -20.02
C GLY A 94 -11.79 -1.74 -20.36
N VAL A 95 -11.17 -1.11 -19.34
CA VAL A 95 -9.98 -0.28 -19.54
C VAL A 95 -8.83 -1.16 -20.06
N PRO A 96 -8.01 -0.70 -21.04
CA PRO A 96 -6.95 -1.53 -21.62
C PRO A 96 -5.98 -2.10 -20.58
N ALA A 97 -5.72 -3.42 -20.65
CA ALA A 97 -4.89 -4.13 -19.68
C ALA A 97 -3.50 -3.53 -19.42
N PRO A 98 -2.74 -3.05 -20.43
CA PRO A 98 -1.47 -2.36 -20.18
C PRO A 98 -1.59 -1.15 -19.27
N THR A 99 -2.70 -0.42 -19.37
CA THR A 99 -2.97 0.77 -18.53
C THR A 99 -3.23 0.34 -17.09
N VAL A 100 -4.10 -0.66 -16.90
CA VAL A 100 -4.45 -1.13 -15.54
C VAL A 100 -3.23 -1.75 -14.86
N ASN A 101 -2.46 -2.56 -15.57
CA ASN A 101 -1.20 -3.13 -15.09
C ASN A 101 -0.18 -2.05 -14.68
N GLY A 102 -0.02 -1.01 -15.51
CA GLY A 102 0.93 0.07 -15.23
C GLY A 102 0.60 0.82 -13.93
N PHE A 103 -0.66 1.22 -13.74
CA PHE A 103 -1.07 1.90 -12.52
C PHE A 103 -1.08 0.98 -11.30
N ALA A 104 -1.44 -0.29 -11.47
CA ALA A 104 -1.34 -1.27 -10.39
C ALA A 104 0.12 -1.47 -9.93
N ALA A 105 1.05 -1.64 -10.86
CA ALA A 105 2.47 -1.74 -10.56
C ALA A 105 3.03 -0.47 -9.91
N ALA A 106 2.64 0.71 -10.41
CA ALA A 106 3.05 2.00 -9.84
C ALA A 106 2.54 2.17 -8.39
N TYR A 107 1.31 1.75 -8.09
CA TYR A 107 0.78 1.74 -6.72
C TYR A 107 1.60 0.80 -5.82
N LEU A 108 1.91 -0.42 -6.27
CA LEU A 108 2.70 -1.37 -5.48
C LEU A 108 4.11 -0.83 -5.19
N ALA A 109 4.75 -0.22 -6.20
CA ALA A 109 6.05 0.42 -6.05
C ALA A 109 5.98 1.60 -5.05
N SER A 110 4.97 2.46 -5.17
CA SER A 110 4.70 3.53 -4.21
C SER A 110 4.51 2.97 -2.80
N ARG A 111 3.76 1.88 -2.63
CA ARG A 111 3.54 1.25 -1.32
C ARG A 111 4.83 0.72 -0.71
N ALA A 112 5.63 0.01 -1.49
CA ALA A 112 6.92 -0.50 -1.03
C ALA A 112 7.86 0.64 -0.62
N ALA A 113 7.95 1.69 -1.44
CA ALA A 113 8.75 2.88 -1.14
C ALA A 113 8.24 3.62 0.10
N TYR A 114 6.93 3.81 0.25
CA TYR A 114 6.32 4.43 1.43
C TYR A 114 6.68 3.66 2.70
N ASN A 115 6.52 2.34 2.70
CA ASN A 115 6.85 1.49 3.84
C ASN A 115 8.33 1.61 4.21
N PHE A 116 9.22 1.57 3.21
CA PHE A 116 10.65 1.70 3.44
C PHE A 116 11.02 3.06 4.04
N VAL A 117 10.55 4.15 3.43
CA VAL A 117 10.81 5.52 3.89
C VAL A 117 10.28 5.72 5.30
N TYR A 118 9.04 5.29 5.57
CA TYR A 118 8.40 5.53 6.86
C TYR A 118 9.07 4.72 7.98
N VAL A 119 9.34 3.43 7.75
CA VAL A 119 9.87 2.54 8.80
C VAL A 119 11.35 2.79 9.05
N PHE A 120 12.16 3.00 8.01
CA PHE A 120 13.63 2.99 8.13
C PHE A 120 14.30 4.34 7.98
N LEU A 121 13.74 5.28 7.20
CA LEU A 121 14.41 6.55 6.90
C LEU A 121 13.88 7.73 7.70
N GLN A 122 12.67 7.64 8.26
CA GLN A 122 12.04 8.76 8.97
C GLN A 122 12.66 9.05 10.36
N ASP A 123 13.76 8.39 10.69
CA ASP A 123 14.62 8.81 11.80
C ASP A 123 15.30 10.16 11.49
N ASP A 124 15.50 10.47 10.20
CA ASP A 124 15.91 11.79 9.74
C ASP A 124 14.68 12.59 9.24
N PRO A 125 14.39 13.77 9.85
CA PRO A 125 13.26 14.62 9.47
C PRO A 125 13.22 15.03 8.00
N ARG A 126 14.37 15.03 7.30
CA ARG A 126 14.46 15.39 5.88
C ARG A 126 13.63 14.48 4.98
N PHE A 127 13.44 13.22 5.35
CA PHE A 127 12.66 12.25 4.59
C PHE A 127 11.14 12.33 4.84
N ALA A 128 10.69 13.18 5.78
CA ALA A 128 9.25 13.34 6.05
C ALA A 128 8.47 13.84 4.82
N ARG A 129 9.06 14.75 4.02
CA ARG A 129 8.47 15.22 2.75
C ARG A 129 8.43 14.13 1.69
N LEU A 130 9.47 13.30 1.61
CA LEU A 130 9.52 12.18 0.66
C LEU A 130 8.39 11.19 0.89
N ARG A 131 8.12 10.84 2.16
CA ARG A 131 7.01 9.95 2.52
C ARG A 131 5.66 10.45 1.98
N SER A 132 5.36 11.74 2.17
CA SER A 132 4.10 12.33 1.70
C SER A 132 4.01 12.30 0.17
N ASN A 133 5.09 12.65 -0.53
CA ASN A 133 5.10 12.64 -2.00
C ASN A 133 4.87 11.23 -2.57
N VAL A 134 5.55 10.23 -2.01
CA VAL A 134 5.36 8.82 -2.44
C VAL A 134 3.93 8.37 -2.17
N TRP A 135 3.36 8.76 -1.03
CA TRP A 135 1.97 8.45 -0.69
C TRP A 135 0.99 9.07 -1.69
N PHE A 136 1.14 10.36 -2.03
CA PHE A 136 0.29 11.03 -3.02
C PHE A 136 0.42 10.42 -4.42
N ALA A 137 1.60 9.93 -4.81
CA ALA A 137 1.76 9.19 -6.06
C ALA A 137 0.89 7.91 -6.07
N GLY A 138 0.84 7.19 -4.94
CA GLY A 138 -0.05 6.04 -4.76
C GLY A 138 -1.53 6.42 -4.83
N VAL A 139 -1.92 7.55 -4.23
CA VAL A 139 -3.28 8.12 -4.35
C VAL A 139 -3.65 8.39 -5.81
N GLY A 140 -2.74 9.04 -6.55
CA GLY A 140 -2.94 9.32 -7.96
C GLY A 140 -3.20 8.06 -8.79
N CYS A 141 -2.56 6.93 -8.44
CA CYS A 141 -2.73 5.68 -9.19
C CYS A 141 -4.16 5.15 -9.15
N TRP A 142 -4.73 4.92 -7.96
CA TRP A 142 -6.09 4.36 -7.84
C TRP A 142 -7.17 5.39 -8.19
N MET A 143 -6.95 6.68 -7.95
CA MET A 143 -7.84 7.74 -8.45
C MET A 143 -7.91 7.73 -9.99
N THR A 144 -6.77 7.60 -10.66
CA THR A 144 -6.71 7.56 -12.13
C THR A 144 -7.45 6.34 -12.69
N LEU A 145 -7.33 5.18 -12.03
CA LEU A 145 -8.06 3.98 -12.43
C LEU A 145 -9.58 4.16 -12.30
N PHE A 146 -10.08 4.77 -11.23
CA PHE A 146 -11.50 5.11 -11.11
C PHE A 146 -11.97 6.07 -12.21
N VAL A 147 -11.21 7.14 -12.47
CA VAL A 147 -11.54 8.10 -13.54
C VAL A 147 -11.58 7.41 -14.90
N LYS A 148 -10.60 6.57 -15.22
CA LYS A 148 -10.57 5.81 -16.48
C LYS A 148 -11.73 4.83 -16.60
N ALA A 149 -12.12 4.17 -15.51
CA ALA A 149 -13.30 3.31 -15.49
C ALA A 149 -14.58 4.12 -15.79
N GLY A 150 -14.75 5.26 -15.14
CA GLY A 150 -15.90 6.15 -15.35
C GLY A 150 -16.00 6.67 -16.78
N LEU A 151 -14.89 7.15 -17.34
CA LEU A 151 -14.83 7.62 -18.74
C LEU A 151 -15.23 6.50 -19.71
N ARG A 152 -14.77 5.27 -19.47
CA ARG A 152 -15.09 4.13 -20.32
C ARG A 152 -16.58 3.76 -20.28
N TYR A 153 -17.24 3.87 -19.13
CA TYR A 153 -18.69 3.68 -19.04
C TYR A 153 -19.48 4.77 -19.77
N LEU A 154 -19.00 6.02 -19.76
CA LEU A 154 -19.65 7.12 -20.49
C LEU A 154 -19.55 6.95 -22.01
N GLU A 155 -18.41 6.48 -22.52
CA GLU A 155 -18.22 6.18 -23.95
C GLU A 155 -19.22 5.11 -24.43
N VAL A 156 -19.37 4.02 -23.68
CA VAL A 156 -20.28 2.92 -24.03
C VAL A 156 -21.76 3.34 -23.96
N SER A 157 -22.10 4.28 -23.09
CA SER A 157 -23.48 4.73 -22.88
C SER A 157 -23.94 5.84 -23.84
N SER A 158 -23.04 6.36 -24.70
CA SER A 158 -23.35 7.48 -25.60
C SER A 158 -24.01 6.98 -26.89
N PRO A 159 -25.06 7.65 -27.42
CA PRO A 159 -25.72 7.24 -28.66
C PRO A 159 -24.75 7.32 -29.84
N GLY A 160 -24.42 6.16 -30.42
CA GLY A 160 -23.42 6.01 -31.48
C GLY A 160 -22.08 5.40 -31.04
N GLY A 161 -21.95 4.89 -29.81
CA GLY A 161 -20.86 3.99 -29.45
C GLY A 161 -20.85 2.74 -30.35
N PRO A 162 -19.68 2.10 -30.57
CA PRO A 162 -19.60 0.89 -31.40
C PRO A 162 -20.52 -0.22 -30.91
#